data_AF-A0AAV6A370-F1
#
_entry.id   AF-A0AAV6A370-F1
#
_cell.length_a   1.000
_cell.length_b   1.000
_cell.length_c   1.000
_cell.angle_alpha   90.00
_cell.angle_beta   90.00
_cell.angle_gamma   90.00
#
_symmetry.space_group_name_H-M   'P 1'
#
loop_
_entity.id
_entity.type
_entity.pdbx_description
1 polymer ?
#
loop_
_entity_poly.entity_id
_entity_poly.type
_entity_poly.pdbx_seq_one_letter_code
_entity_poly.pdbx_strand_id
1 'polypeptide(L)'
;EAGINLALGTDTYPRDFIMQMRTASYFGKVMSNNLLAATAAEVFSAATLGGARALGRDDLGRLAPGAKADIVIVDLTGGGTLRYGPVRDPVKSLVECGIGDDVETVVVDGVVRMRDRRIPGVDMDALRREAQEAGEGVWSRFQEWDPLRRRAEEMSPWSFPLTEGDGHAT
;
A
#
# COMPACT_ATOMS: atom_id res chain seq x y z
N GLU A 1 -2.45 5.44 24.12
CA GLU A 1 -2.59 6.05 25.46
C GLU A 1 -4.03 6.07 25.96
N ALA A 2 -4.98 6.67 25.23
CA ALA A 2 -6.40 6.72 25.65
C ALA A 2 -7.22 5.42 25.49
N GLY A 3 -6.58 4.28 25.18
CA GLY A 3 -7.27 2.99 24.96
C GLY A 3 -8.12 2.88 23.69
N ILE A 4 -8.07 3.88 22.80
CA ILE A 4 -8.83 3.91 21.54
C ILE A 4 -8.22 2.91 20.55
N ASN A 5 -9.07 2.12 19.90
CA ASN A 5 -8.64 1.24 18.81
C ASN A 5 -8.20 2.07 17.60
N LEU A 6 -6.97 1.82 17.13
CA LEU A 6 -6.44 2.40 15.90
C LEU A 6 -6.42 1.35 14.79
N ALA A 7 -6.82 1.75 13.58
CA ALA A 7 -6.71 0.97 12.36
C ALA A 7 -6.07 1.84 11.26
N LEU A 8 -5.49 1.20 10.25
CA LEU A 8 -4.91 1.90 9.10
C LEU A 8 -5.77 1.69 7.85
N GLY A 9 -5.72 2.66 6.95
CA GLY A 9 -6.36 2.61 5.63
C GLY A 9 -5.53 3.40 4.62
N THR A 10 -5.57 3.01 3.35
CA THR A 10 -4.86 3.71 2.26
C THR A 10 -5.65 4.89 1.71
N ASP A 11 -6.97 4.89 1.91
CA ASP A 11 -7.95 5.77 1.25
C ASP A 11 -7.99 5.55 -0.28
N THR A 12 -6.98 6.05 -1.02
CA THR A 12 -6.90 5.95 -2.48
C THR A 12 -5.64 5.21 -2.96
N TYR A 13 -5.15 5.51 -4.17
CA TYR A 13 -3.92 4.94 -4.73
C TYR A 13 -2.69 5.72 -4.25
N PRO A 14 -1.52 5.10 -4.00
CA PRO A 14 -1.20 3.67 -4.16
C PRO A 14 -1.72 2.79 -3.02
N ARG A 15 -2.14 1.57 -3.39
CA ARG A 15 -2.63 0.53 -2.44
C ARG A 15 -1.48 -0.25 -1.78
N ASP A 16 -0.44 0.44 -1.34
CA ASP A 16 0.71 -0.15 -0.63
C ASP A 16 0.56 0.00 0.88
N PHE A 17 0.04 -1.04 1.53
CA PHE A 17 -0.23 -1.02 2.96
C PHE A 17 1.05 -1.04 3.82
N ILE A 18 2.16 -1.60 3.32
CA ILE A 18 3.43 -1.65 4.05
C ILE A 18 4.02 -0.24 4.11
N MET A 19 3.98 0.49 3.00
CA MET A 19 4.39 1.89 2.98
C MET A 19 3.51 2.76 3.89
N GLN A 20 2.19 2.50 3.95
CA GLN A 20 1.30 3.23 4.87
C GLN A 20 1.67 3.04 6.35
N MET A 21 2.15 1.84 6.75
CA MET A 21 2.66 1.65 8.10
C MET A 21 3.83 2.61 8.39
N ARG A 22 4.79 2.72 7.46
CA ARG A 22 5.92 3.66 7.63
C ARG A 22 5.44 5.10 7.79
N THR A 23 4.56 5.53 6.89
CA THR A 23 3.98 6.87 6.90
C THR A 23 3.29 7.15 8.23
N ALA A 24 2.43 6.24 8.71
CA ALA A 24 1.76 6.39 10.00
C ALA A 24 2.75 6.50 11.18
N SER A 25 3.81 5.69 11.18
CA SER A 25 4.86 5.75 12.21
C SER A 25 5.57 7.10 12.21
N TYR A 26 5.97 7.61 11.03
CA TYR A 26 6.68 8.88 10.91
C TYR A 26 5.81 10.07 11.28
N PHE A 27 4.57 10.12 10.78
CA PHE A 27 3.62 11.17 11.16
C PHE A 27 3.33 11.14 12.65
N GLY A 28 3.14 9.95 13.25
CA GLY A 28 2.95 9.83 14.69
C GLY A 28 4.10 10.45 15.48
N LYS A 29 5.35 10.12 15.13
CA LYS A 29 6.56 10.66 15.76
C LYS A 29 6.70 12.18 15.62
N VAL A 30 6.43 12.71 14.43
CA VAL A 30 6.50 14.14 14.14
C VAL A 30 5.42 14.90 14.90
N MET A 31 4.17 14.44 14.82
CA MET A 31 3.03 15.10 15.46
C MET A 31 3.12 15.07 16.99
N SER A 32 3.67 14.00 17.57
CA SER A 32 3.89 13.90 19.01
C SER A 32 5.21 14.53 19.47
N ASN A 33 6.06 15.00 18.55
CA ASN A 33 7.44 15.43 18.82
C ASN A 33 8.23 14.41 19.69
N ASN A 34 8.05 13.11 19.41
CA ASN A 34 8.64 12.03 20.18
C ASN A 34 9.08 10.89 19.26
N LEU A 35 10.39 10.64 19.18
CA LEU A 35 10.98 9.60 18.34
C LEU A 35 10.60 8.17 18.76
N LEU A 36 10.14 8.00 20.01
CA LEU A 36 9.73 6.72 20.57
C LEU A 36 8.21 6.47 20.48
N ALA A 37 7.43 7.42 19.94
CA ALA A 37 6.01 7.23 19.68
C ALA A 37 5.74 6.47 18.37
N ALA A 38 4.52 5.99 18.20
CA ALA A 38 4.04 5.27 17.01
C ALA A 38 5.04 4.20 16.54
N THR A 39 5.40 3.33 17.49
CA THR A 39 6.38 2.27 17.31
C THR A 39 5.97 1.32 16.20
N ALA A 40 6.93 0.60 15.61
CA ALA A 40 6.63 -0.41 14.60
C ALA A 40 5.61 -1.45 15.09
N ALA A 41 5.67 -1.84 16.37
CA ALA A 41 4.73 -2.77 16.98
C ALA A 41 3.30 -2.21 17.05
N GLU A 42 3.14 -0.94 17.45
CA GLU A 42 1.82 -0.28 17.52
C GLU A 42 1.20 -0.14 16.13
N VAL A 43 2.00 0.29 15.14
CA VAL A 43 1.54 0.48 13.77
C VAL A 43 1.22 -0.85 13.10
N PHE A 44 2.07 -1.87 13.27
CA PHE A 44 1.80 -3.22 12.77
C PHE A 44 0.54 -3.81 13.43
N SER A 45 0.34 -3.56 14.73
CA SER A 45 -0.89 -3.95 15.43
C SER A 45 -2.11 -3.22 14.87
N ALA A 46 -2.01 -1.92 14.56
CA ALA A 46 -3.10 -1.17 13.93
C ALA A 46 -3.42 -1.71 12.52
N ALA A 47 -2.40 -2.10 11.75
CA ALA A 47 -2.52 -2.68 10.42
C ALA A 47 -3.19 -4.07 10.41
N THR A 48 -3.15 -4.80 11.52
CA THR A 48 -3.65 -6.18 11.62
C THR A 48 -4.81 -6.29 12.61
N LEU A 49 -4.51 -6.49 13.89
CA LEU A 49 -5.49 -6.63 14.97
C LEU A 49 -6.40 -5.40 15.12
N GLY A 50 -5.87 -4.21 14.89
CA GLY A 50 -6.61 -2.95 14.94
C GLY A 50 -7.68 -2.86 13.86
N GLY A 51 -7.33 -3.23 12.63
CA GLY A 51 -8.28 -3.39 11.53
C GLY A 51 -9.34 -4.45 11.82
N ALA A 52 -8.94 -5.63 12.31
CA ALA A 52 -9.88 -6.69 12.69
C ALA A 52 -10.89 -6.21 13.74
N ARG A 53 -10.43 -5.53 14.80
CA ARG A 53 -11.30 -4.92 15.82
C ARG A 53 -12.21 -3.84 15.25
N ALA A 54 -11.72 -2.99 14.35
CA ALA A 54 -12.53 -1.95 13.71
C ALA A 54 -13.67 -2.54 12.87
N LEU A 55 -13.45 -3.74 12.29
CA LEU A 55 -14.46 -4.50 11.55
C LEU A 55 -15.38 -5.35 12.44
N GLY A 56 -15.17 -5.36 13.77
CA GLY A 56 -15.92 -6.23 14.68
C GLY A 56 -15.64 -7.72 14.47
N ARG A 57 -14.46 -8.08 13.93
CA ARG A 57 -14.07 -9.45 13.62
C ARG A 57 -12.99 -9.91 14.58
N ASP A 58 -13.31 -10.93 15.37
CA ASP A 58 -12.39 -11.55 16.31
C ASP A 58 -11.67 -12.75 15.71
N ASP A 59 -11.96 -13.18 14.49
CA ASP A 59 -11.32 -14.32 13.81
C ASP A 59 -10.20 -13.89 12.83
N LEU A 60 -9.87 -12.59 12.74
CA LEU A 60 -8.87 -12.03 11.84
C LEU A 60 -7.64 -11.47 12.57
N GLY A 61 -6.59 -11.17 11.79
CA GLY A 61 -5.44 -10.35 12.23
C GLY A 61 -4.44 -11.06 13.14
N ARG A 62 -4.54 -12.38 13.33
CA ARG A 62 -3.60 -13.19 14.11
C ARG A 62 -3.43 -14.60 13.56
N LEU A 63 -2.27 -15.18 13.83
CA LEU A 63 -1.98 -16.59 13.59
C LEU A 63 -2.24 -17.38 14.88
N ALA A 64 -3.45 -17.89 15.02
CA ALA A 64 -3.88 -18.69 16.17
C ALA A 64 -4.96 -19.71 15.78
N PRO A 65 -5.08 -20.85 16.48
CA PRO A 65 -6.19 -21.77 16.27
C PRO A 65 -7.55 -21.05 16.36
N GLY A 66 -8.45 -21.36 15.43
CA GLY A 66 -9.77 -20.74 15.32
C GLY A 66 -9.81 -19.41 14.55
N ALA A 67 -8.65 -18.78 14.28
CA ALA A 67 -8.58 -17.64 13.36
C ALA A 67 -8.60 -18.10 11.89
N LYS A 68 -9.03 -17.20 10.99
CA LYS A 68 -8.95 -17.39 9.55
C LYS A 68 -7.48 -17.50 9.11
N ALA A 69 -7.24 -18.37 8.13
CA ALA A 69 -5.92 -18.53 7.52
C ALA A 69 -5.65 -17.43 6.49
N ASP A 70 -5.60 -16.19 6.98
CA ASP A 70 -5.21 -15.00 6.23
C ASP A 70 -3.74 -14.71 6.53
N ILE A 71 -2.86 -15.07 5.59
CA ILE A 71 -1.40 -15.11 5.80
C ILE A 71 -0.70 -14.36 4.68
N VAL A 72 0.24 -13.51 5.06
CA VAL A 72 1.14 -12.80 4.14
C VAL A 72 2.57 -13.23 4.45
N ILE A 73 3.27 -13.74 3.44
CA ILE A 73 4.70 -14.07 3.51
C ILE A 73 5.47 -12.92 2.87
N VAL A 74 6.42 -12.37 3.61
CA VAL A 74 7.20 -11.19 3.18
C VAL A 74 8.68 -11.55 3.12
N ASP A 75 9.32 -11.19 2.01
CA ASP A 75 10.74 -11.34 1.76
C ASP A 75 11.53 -10.17 2.34
N LEU A 76 12.28 -10.43 3.41
CA LEU A 76 13.14 -9.44 4.07
C LEU A 76 14.56 -9.38 3.50
N THR A 77 14.86 -10.12 2.41
CA THR A 77 16.17 -10.03 1.71
C THR A 77 16.25 -8.81 0.79
N GLY A 78 15.13 -8.15 0.54
CA GLY A 78 15.07 -6.99 -0.33
C GLY A 78 15.11 -7.31 -1.81
N GLY A 79 14.67 -8.51 -2.22
CA GLY A 79 14.78 -8.97 -3.60
C GLY A 79 16.23 -9.03 -4.09
N GLY A 80 17.18 -9.32 -3.18
CA GLY A 80 18.61 -9.30 -3.46
C GLY A 80 19.27 -7.91 -3.42
N THR A 81 18.53 -6.86 -3.02
CA THR A 81 19.08 -5.51 -2.81
C THR A 81 19.38 -5.23 -1.34
N LEU A 82 20.10 -4.15 -1.03
CA LEU A 82 20.41 -3.75 0.34
C LEU A 82 19.29 -2.96 1.06
N ARG A 83 18.05 -2.96 0.54
CA ARG A 83 16.96 -2.09 1.05
C ARG A 83 16.67 -2.26 2.54
N TYR A 84 16.73 -3.48 3.07
CA TYR A 84 16.53 -3.74 4.50
C TYR A 84 17.80 -3.60 5.35
N GLY A 85 18.99 -3.61 4.72
CA GLY A 85 20.26 -3.73 5.44
C GLY A 85 20.30 -4.94 6.38
N PRO A 86 21.06 -4.87 7.48
CA PRO A 86 21.06 -5.91 8.52
C PRO A 86 19.72 -5.96 9.28
N VAL A 87 18.99 -7.07 9.14
CA VAL A 87 17.70 -7.28 9.82
C VAL A 87 17.91 -7.83 11.23
N ARG A 88 17.64 -7.03 12.26
CA ARG A 88 17.63 -7.47 13.67
C ARG A 88 16.22 -7.76 14.19
N ASP A 89 15.26 -6.94 13.79
CA ASP A 89 13.86 -7.03 14.19
C ASP A 89 13.01 -7.02 12.90
N PRO A 90 12.40 -8.15 12.52
CA PRO A 90 11.72 -8.28 11.23
C PRO A 90 10.49 -7.36 11.12
N VAL A 91 9.76 -7.10 12.21
CA VAL A 91 8.59 -6.22 12.20
C VAL A 91 9.04 -4.77 12.04
N LYS A 92 10.07 -4.37 12.80
CA LYS A 92 10.63 -3.03 12.65
C LYS A 92 11.22 -2.80 11.27
N SER A 93 12.00 -3.75 10.76
CA SER A 93 12.54 -3.71 9.40
C SER A 93 11.42 -3.60 8.37
N LEU A 94 10.36 -4.40 8.48
CA LEU A 94 9.18 -4.32 7.59
C LEU A 94 8.55 -2.93 7.59
N VAL A 95 8.26 -2.37 8.77
CA VAL A 95 7.61 -1.06 8.89
C VAL A 95 8.53 0.06 8.39
N GLU A 96 9.82 0.02 8.70
CA GLU A 96 10.74 1.13 8.41
C GLU A 96 11.36 1.09 7.00
N CYS A 97 11.47 -0.10 6.39
CA CYS A 97 12.17 -0.30 5.12
C CYS A 97 11.34 -1.02 4.04
N GLY A 98 10.24 -1.69 4.43
CA GLY A 98 9.40 -2.49 3.54
C GLY A 98 8.56 -1.70 2.53
N ILE A 99 8.21 -2.37 1.43
CA ILE A 99 7.25 -1.93 0.41
C ILE A 99 6.34 -3.10 0.01
N GLY A 100 5.24 -2.82 -0.68
CA GLY A 100 4.26 -3.83 -1.11
C GLY A 100 4.86 -4.96 -1.95
N ASP A 101 5.88 -4.67 -2.75
CA ASP A 101 6.57 -5.63 -3.63
C ASP A 101 7.36 -6.71 -2.88
N ASP A 102 7.53 -6.53 -1.57
CA ASP A 102 8.21 -7.50 -0.70
C ASP A 102 7.31 -8.68 -0.35
N VAL A 103 6.01 -8.54 -0.56
CA VAL A 103 5.06 -9.63 -0.35
C VAL A 103 5.27 -10.70 -1.41
N GLU A 104 5.66 -11.90 -0.97
CA GLU A 104 5.95 -13.02 -1.84
C GLU A 104 4.71 -13.90 -2.07
N THR A 105 4.00 -14.23 -1.00
CA THR A 105 2.85 -15.15 -1.03
C THR A 105 1.72 -14.60 -0.16
N VAL A 106 0.49 -14.70 -0.66
CA VAL A 106 -0.72 -14.28 0.06
C VAL A 106 -1.71 -15.44 0.08
N VAL A 107 -2.19 -15.77 1.27
CA VAL A 107 -3.23 -16.75 1.54
C VAL A 107 -4.42 -16.02 2.14
N VAL A 108 -5.62 -16.28 1.62
CA VAL A 108 -6.89 -15.72 2.12
C VAL A 108 -7.86 -16.85 2.36
N ASP A 109 -8.33 -17.00 3.59
CA ASP A 109 -9.17 -18.10 4.07
C ASP A 109 -8.61 -19.47 3.68
N GLY A 110 -7.31 -19.65 3.82
CA GLY A 110 -6.61 -20.90 3.47
C GLY A 110 -6.36 -21.11 1.97
N VAL A 111 -6.83 -20.20 1.11
CA VAL A 111 -6.63 -20.28 -0.35
C VAL A 111 -5.46 -19.38 -0.75
N VAL A 112 -4.46 -19.96 -1.44
CA VAL A 112 -3.33 -19.19 -1.99
C VAL A 112 -3.83 -18.31 -3.13
N ARG A 113 -3.78 -16.98 -2.93
CA ARG A 113 -4.18 -15.95 -3.91
C ARG A 113 -3.01 -15.39 -4.69
N MET A 114 -1.81 -15.40 -4.10
CA MET A 114 -0.56 -15.05 -4.76
C MET A 114 0.53 -16.01 -4.29
N ARG A 115 1.40 -16.45 -5.19
CA ARG A 115 2.58 -17.27 -4.88
C ARG A 115 3.76 -16.79 -5.70
N ASP A 116 4.94 -16.71 -5.09
CA ASP A 116 6.18 -16.26 -5.74
C ASP A 116 5.98 -14.94 -6.51
N ARG A 117 5.25 -13.99 -5.90
CA ARG A 117 4.87 -12.69 -6.48
C ARG A 117 4.01 -12.75 -7.74
N ARG A 118 3.38 -13.90 -8.01
CA ARG A 118 2.49 -14.11 -9.17
C ARG A 118 1.07 -14.39 -8.71
N ILE A 119 0.13 -13.65 -9.28
CA ILE A 119 -1.30 -13.85 -9.06
C ILE A 119 -1.81 -14.80 -10.15
N PRO A 120 -2.33 -15.99 -9.81
CA PRO A 120 -2.82 -16.93 -10.81
C PRO A 120 -3.95 -16.34 -11.67
N GLY A 121 -3.85 -16.52 -13.00
CA GLY A 121 -4.87 -16.08 -13.96
C GLY A 121 -4.84 -14.58 -14.29
N VAL A 122 -3.85 -13.83 -13.81
CA VAL A 122 -3.69 -12.40 -14.13
C VAL A 122 -2.51 -12.18 -15.05
N ASP A 123 -2.77 -11.63 -16.24
CA ASP A 123 -1.74 -11.06 -17.12
C ASP A 123 -1.51 -9.60 -16.73
N MET A 124 -0.39 -9.33 -16.07
CA MET A 124 -0.06 -7.99 -15.57
C MET A 124 0.22 -6.99 -16.70
N ASP A 125 0.72 -7.43 -17.85
CA ASP A 125 1.00 -6.53 -18.97
C ASP A 125 -0.30 -6.13 -19.67
N ALA A 126 -1.22 -7.09 -19.85
CA ALA A 126 -2.57 -6.79 -20.34
C ALA A 126 -3.31 -5.85 -19.38
N LEU A 127 -3.27 -6.12 -18.08
CA LEU A 127 -3.93 -5.30 -17.06
C LEU A 127 -3.38 -3.87 -17.01
N ARG A 128 -2.06 -3.70 -17.19
CA ARG A 128 -1.44 -2.36 -17.27
C ARG A 128 -1.92 -1.57 -18.48
N ARG A 129 -2.06 -2.21 -19.65
CA ARG A 129 -2.60 -1.55 -20.85
C ARG A 129 -4.06 -1.15 -20.66
N GLU A 130 -4.89 -2.07 -20.16
CA GLU A 130 -6.31 -1.80 -19.88
C GLU A 130 -6.49 -0.66 -18.88
N ALA A 131 -5.67 -0.64 -17.81
CA ALA A 131 -5.70 0.45 -16.82
C ALA A 131 -5.32 1.81 -17.43
N GLN A 132 -4.32 1.86 -18.32
CA GLN A 132 -3.96 3.10 -19.02
C GLN A 132 -5.10 3.57 -19.92
N GLU A 133 -5.66 2.68 -20.75
CA GLU A 133 -6.78 2.99 -21.65
C GLU A 133 -8.00 3.50 -20.88
N ALA A 134 -8.32 2.87 -19.74
CA ALA A 134 -9.37 3.34 -18.85
C ALA A 134 -9.06 4.75 -18.29
N GLY A 135 -7.80 5.00 -17.91
CA GLY A 135 -7.32 6.32 -17.47
C GLY A 135 -7.52 7.40 -18.53
N GLU A 136 -7.12 7.14 -19.78
CA GLU A 136 -7.36 8.06 -20.91
C GLU A 136 -8.87 8.34 -21.11
N GLY A 137 -9.71 7.32 -20.92
CA GLY A 137 -11.17 7.48 -20.94
C GLY A 137 -11.70 8.38 -19.81
N VAL A 138 -11.08 8.34 -18.63
CA VAL A 138 -11.43 9.22 -17.50
C VAL A 138 -11.01 10.66 -17.79
N TRP A 139 -9.79 10.87 -18.29
CA TRP A 139 -9.26 12.21 -18.59
C TRP A 139 -10.03 12.90 -19.71
N SER A 140 -10.30 12.19 -20.81
CA SER A 140 -11.03 12.74 -21.96
C SER A 140 -12.44 13.21 -21.62
N ARG A 141 -13.10 12.58 -20.65
CA ARG A 141 -14.45 12.95 -20.19
C ARG A 141 -14.44 13.82 -18.94
N PHE A 142 -13.29 14.14 -18.34
CA PHE A 142 -13.17 14.85 -17.05
C PHE A 142 -14.14 16.02 -16.89
N GLN A 143 -14.17 16.88 -17.92
CA GLN A 143 -14.97 18.10 -17.92
C GLN A 143 -16.49 17.86 -17.87
N GLU A 144 -16.96 16.69 -18.31
CA GLU A 144 -18.38 16.32 -18.31
C GLU A 144 -18.91 16.05 -16.90
N TRP A 145 -18.07 15.52 -16.01
CA TRP A 145 -18.46 15.13 -14.63
C TRP A 145 -17.93 16.08 -13.55
N ASP A 146 -16.96 16.95 -13.85
CA ASP A 146 -16.56 18.00 -12.91
C ASP A 146 -17.68 19.05 -12.73
N PRO A 147 -18.18 19.29 -11.50
CA PRO A 147 -19.22 20.29 -11.26
C PRO A 147 -18.84 21.72 -11.66
N LEU A 148 -17.53 22.01 -11.71
CA LEU A 148 -16.98 23.30 -12.11
C LEU A 148 -16.58 23.35 -13.59
N ARG A 149 -16.80 22.27 -14.36
CA ARG A 149 -16.50 22.16 -15.80
C ARG A 149 -15.04 22.54 -16.13
N ARG A 150 -14.10 22.28 -15.22
CA ARG A 150 -12.66 22.48 -15.47
C ARG A 150 -12.16 21.41 -16.42
N ARG A 151 -11.09 21.72 -17.15
CA ARG A 151 -10.38 20.71 -17.95
C ARG A 151 -9.48 19.83 -17.08
N ALA A 152 -9.12 18.66 -17.58
CA ALA A 152 -8.25 17.73 -16.86
C ALA A 152 -6.91 18.38 -16.47
N GLU A 153 -6.35 19.20 -17.36
CA GLU A 153 -5.05 19.87 -17.16
C GLU A 153 -5.10 20.99 -16.10
N GLU A 154 -6.29 21.54 -15.83
CA GLU A 154 -6.48 22.53 -14.76
C GLU A 154 -6.60 21.86 -13.40
N MET A 155 -7.21 20.67 -13.35
CA MET A 155 -7.35 19.89 -12.12
C MET A 155 -6.07 19.12 -11.77
N SER A 156 -5.43 18.53 -12.78
CA SER A 156 -4.22 17.71 -12.66
C SER A 156 -3.19 18.20 -13.68
N PRO A 157 -2.56 19.35 -13.43
CA PRO A 157 -1.55 19.90 -14.32
C PRO A 157 -0.34 18.98 -14.42
N TRP A 158 0.29 18.99 -15.59
CA TRP A 158 1.59 18.33 -15.78
C TRP A 158 2.62 18.92 -14.81
N SER A 159 3.40 18.06 -14.16
CA SER A 159 4.46 18.50 -13.23
C SER A 159 5.56 19.31 -13.94
N PHE A 160 5.71 19.12 -15.26
CA PHE A 160 6.58 19.88 -16.13
C PHE A 160 5.80 20.31 -17.39
N PRO A 161 6.13 21.46 -18.00
CA PRO A 161 5.50 21.87 -19.25
C PRO A 161 5.70 20.80 -20.33
N LEU A 162 4.63 20.46 -21.06
CA LEU A 162 4.75 19.68 -22.28
C LEU A 162 5.42 20.57 -23.34
N THR A 163 6.57 20.16 -23.86
CA THR A 163 7.11 20.78 -25.06
C THR A 163 6.33 20.25 -26.25
N GLU A 164 5.84 21.12 -27.13
CA GLU A 164 5.41 20.73 -28.47
C GLU A 164 6.64 20.19 -29.20
N GLY A 165 6.83 18.87 -29.16
CA GLY A 165 7.99 18.23 -29.74
C GLY A 165 7.74 17.92 -31.22
N ASP A 166 8.49 18.61 -32.09
CA ASP A 166 8.94 18.00 -33.34
C ASP A 166 9.64 16.68 -33.02
N GLY A 167 8.88 15.58 -33.08
CA GLY A 167 9.31 14.26 -33.57
C GLY A 167 10.57 13.58 -33.05
N HIS A 168 11.26 13.99 -31.99
CA HIS A 168 12.46 13.31 -31.50
C HIS A 168 12.32 12.85 -30.06
N ALA A 169 11.94 11.58 -29.94
CA ALA A 169 12.21 10.76 -28.77
C ALA A 169 13.72 10.56 -28.65
N THR A 170 14.26 10.81 -27.46
CA THR A 170 15.50 10.22 -26.95
C THR A 170 15.23 9.64 -25.59
#